data_AF-A0A973UZE8-F1
#
_entry.id   AF-A0A973UZE8-F1
#
_cell.length_a   1.000
_cell.length_b   1.000
_cell.length_c   1.000
_cell.angle_alpha   90.00
_cell.angle_beta   90.00
_cell.angle_gamma   90.00
#
_symmetry.space_group_name_H-M   'P 1'
#
loop_
_entity.id
_entity.type
_entity.pdbx_description
1 polymer ?
#
loop_
_entity_poly.entity_id
_entity_poly.type
_entity_poly.pdbx_seq_one_letter_code
_entity_poly.pdbx_strand_id
1 'polypeptide(L)'
;MTGDEGDDRPRLGPSTGWALVLGYVALIVPTRFTIVVAMANSLGGSPPLVLGICLGLVLAVVGLFVLVARGGRRAVPVLGAVTFGPYLAFPMLWGPIAGPFAAAMPLTVAGPAGWLLFGAVLLADTAAAMVLHGSDLASVAGFTIIDLNMGLTLFALVRLAVLLTETHAANRQLADLEAANERLRAAGDLRRAIGDRLAHILHASRTPPTPDVLTRVTEISREAAAEARTVAAEPREPLVAAPGDLPDLPDLPDLPDRSSRLSRWALTGMTVAVAAITLTNVAGTGAAGPRDWAVAVVAASLAVAFQLYHGVPRDSAPAWRWTVPLHIAIVGAAAIHLGGGTMSALVGLAVADTLLWLPARWSVPVVAVGAVAVGFGLRLYPESGGYELYQVASMLGLAVGVFAFNRFPEAAGRLRGLRRQVARSA
;
A
#
# COMPACT_ATOMS: atom_id res chain seq x y z
N MET A 1 25.62 21.71 8.17
CA MET A 1 25.09 20.58 8.97
C MET A 1 24.05 19.86 8.14
N THR A 2 24.51 19.05 7.19
CA THR A 2 23.70 18.07 6.47
C THR A 2 23.74 16.81 7.32
N GLY A 3 22.81 16.73 8.28
CA GLY A 3 22.62 15.51 9.06
C GLY A 3 22.24 14.39 8.09
N ASP A 4 23.02 13.33 8.12
CA ASP A 4 22.64 12.00 7.67
C ASP A 4 21.43 11.57 8.54
N GLU A 5 20.24 12.09 8.19
CA GLU A 5 18.97 11.53 8.63
C GLU A 5 18.89 10.14 7.99
N GLY A 6 19.57 9.18 8.61
CA GLY A 6 19.44 7.77 8.30
C GLY A 6 17.95 7.47 8.15
N ASP A 7 17.60 6.77 7.07
CA ASP A 7 16.23 6.41 6.67
C ASP A 7 15.57 5.57 7.77
N ASP A 8 15.15 6.22 8.86
CA ASP A 8 14.47 5.68 10.05
C ASP A 8 12.99 5.38 9.73
N ARG A 9 12.66 5.29 8.43
CA ARG A 9 11.34 4.94 7.95
C ARG A 9 11.16 3.44 8.18
N PRO A 10 10.13 3.03 8.95
CA PRO A 10 9.94 1.62 9.30
C PRO A 10 9.79 0.77 8.03
N ARG A 11 10.60 -0.29 7.94
CA ARG A 11 10.52 -1.27 6.85
C ARG A 11 9.22 -2.05 6.98
N LEU A 12 8.31 -1.89 6.02
CA LEU A 12 7.04 -2.62 6.01
C LEU A 12 7.27 -4.10 5.73
N GLY A 13 6.76 -4.96 6.61
CA GLY A 13 6.77 -6.41 6.42
C GLY A 13 5.59 -6.90 5.57
N PRO A 14 5.66 -8.14 5.05
CA PRO A 14 4.54 -8.77 4.32
C PRO A 14 3.25 -8.87 5.15
N SER A 15 3.38 -9.14 6.46
CA SER A 15 2.25 -9.19 7.40
C SER A 15 1.55 -7.84 7.51
N THR A 16 2.30 -6.75 7.51
CA THR A 16 1.76 -5.39 7.55
C THR A 16 0.96 -5.07 6.29
N GLY A 17 1.44 -5.46 5.11
CA GLY A 17 0.72 -5.25 3.85
C GLY A 17 -0.66 -5.92 3.84
N TRP A 18 -0.73 -7.19 4.26
CA TRP A 18 -2.00 -7.91 4.37
C TRP A 18 -2.88 -7.42 5.52
N ALA A 19 -2.29 -6.96 6.63
CA ALA A 19 -3.05 -6.31 7.70
C ALA A 19 -3.74 -5.02 7.22
N LEU A 20 -3.08 -4.22 6.36
CA LEU A 20 -3.71 -3.04 5.76
C LEU A 20 -4.87 -3.41 4.82
N VAL A 21 -4.72 -4.46 4.00
CA VAL A 21 -5.81 -4.97 3.15
C VAL A 21 -7.00 -5.39 4.01
N LEU A 22 -6.76 -6.22 5.03
CA LEU A 22 -7.82 -6.71 5.92
C LEU A 22 -8.46 -5.60 6.75
N GLY A 23 -7.66 -4.65 7.22
CA GLY A 23 -8.16 -3.47 7.95
C GLY A 23 -9.05 -2.59 7.09
N TYR A 24 -8.66 -2.33 5.84
CA TYR A 24 -9.49 -1.57 4.89
C TYR A 24 -10.77 -2.34 4.53
N VAL A 25 -10.67 -3.65 4.30
CA VAL A 25 -11.83 -4.54 4.11
C VAL A 25 -12.78 -4.51 5.32
N ALA A 26 -12.26 -4.54 6.54
CA ALA A 26 -13.07 -4.45 7.76
C ALA A 26 -13.74 -3.08 7.90
N LEU A 27 -13.13 -2.02 7.35
CA LEU A 27 -13.68 -0.66 7.33
C LEU A 27 -14.79 -0.49 6.30
N ILE A 28 -14.73 -1.20 5.18
CA ILE A 28 -15.76 -1.17 4.12
C ILE A 28 -17.11 -1.63 4.66
N VAL A 29 -17.15 -2.72 5.44
CA VAL A 29 -18.40 -3.34 5.90
C VAL A 29 -19.29 -2.36 6.67
N PRO A 30 -18.85 -1.69 7.76
CA PRO A 30 -19.67 -0.71 8.46
C PRO A 30 -19.99 0.48 7.58
N THR A 31 -19.05 0.97 6.77
CA THR A 31 -19.26 2.09 5.83
C THR A 31 -20.43 1.81 4.88
N ARG A 32 -20.47 0.62 4.28
CA ARG A 32 -21.54 0.21 3.37
C ARG A 32 -22.84 -0.04 4.10
N PHE A 33 -22.79 -0.73 5.23
CA PHE A 33 -23.99 -1.03 5.99
C PHE A 33 -24.69 0.26 6.48
N THR A 34 -23.93 1.28 6.88
CA THR A 34 -24.48 2.60 7.21
C THR A 34 -25.20 3.24 6.01
N ILE A 35 -24.66 3.15 4.80
CA ILE A 35 -25.34 3.65 3.58
C ILE A 35 -26.65 2.89 3.35
N VAL A 36 -26.63 1.56 3.45
CA VAL A 36 -27.84 0.73 3.29
C VAL A 36 -28.93 1.15 4.28
N VAL A 37 -28.57 1.33 5.56
CA VAL A 37 -29.51 1.77 6.60
C VAL A 37 -30.02 3.18 6.33
N ALA A 38 -29.15 4.10 5.91
CA ALA A 38 -29.56 5.47 5.59
C ALA A 38 -30.54 5.52 4.41
N MET A 39 -30.27 4.75 3.34
CA MET A 39 -31.18 4.61 2.20
C MET A 39 -32.51 3.96 2.63
N ALA A 40 -32.46 2.91 3.45
CA ALA A 40 -33.67 2.29 4.00
C ALA A 40 -34.52 3.29 4.79
N ASN A 41 -33.90 4.12 5.63
CA ASN A 41 -34.61 5.14 6.39
C ASN A 41 -35.22 6.22 5.50
N SER A 42 -34.52 6.64 4.44
CA SER A 42 -35.04 7.62 3.47
C SER A 42 -36.29 7.12 2.72
N LEU A 43 -36.44 5.80 2.61
CA LEU A 43 -37.58 5.13 1.98
C LEU A 43 -38.75 4.82 2.92
N GLY A 44 -38.71 5.31 4.17
CA GLY A 44 -39.73 5.02 5.18
C GLY A 44 -39.45 3.75 6.00
N GLY A 45 -38.23 3.22 5.93
CA GLY A 45 -37.74 2.07 6.69
C GLY A 45 -37.62 0.78 5.86
N SER A 46 -36.95 -0.21 6.44
CA SER A 46 -36.90 -1.57 5.87
C SER A 46 -36.98 -2.60 6.99
N PRO A 47 -37.60 -3.77 6.74
CA PRO A 47 -37.69 -4.81 7.76
C PRO A 47 -36.29 -5.30 8.16
N PRO A 48 -36.04 -5.64 9.44
CA PRO A 48 -34.72 -6.07 9.92
C PRO A 48 -34.13 -7.25 9.16
N LEU A 49 -34.99 -8.14 8.64
CA LEU A 49 -34.58 -9.26 7.80
C LEU A 49 -33.89 -8.82 6.51
N VAL A 50 -34.41 -7.78 5.84
CA VAL A 50 -33.82 -7.23 4.60
C VAL A 50 -32.45 -6.61 4.92
N LEU A 51 -32.35 -5.86 6.01
CA LEU A 51 -31.06 -5.31 6.46
C LEU A 51 -30.06 -6.42 6.79
N GLY A 52 -30.49 -7.51 7.43
CA GLY A 52 -29.66 -8.69 7.70
C GLY A 52 -29.17 -9.38 6.42
N ILE A 53 -30.04 -9.50 5.41
CA ILE A 53 -29.67 -10.03 4.08
C ILE A 53 -28.64 -9.13 3.41
N CYS A 54 -28.86 -7.81 3.38
CA CYS A 54 -27.91 -6.85 2.80
C CYS A 54 -26.55 -6.93 3.50
N LEU A 55 -26.51 -7.02 4.84
CA LEU A 55 -25.26 -7.20 5.59
C LEU A 55 -24.54 -8.50 5.21
N GLY A 56 -25.29 -9.61 5.13
CA GLY A 56 -24.74 -10.90 4.70
C GLY A 56 -24.16 -10.84 3.29
N LEU A 57 -24.82 -10.14 2.36
CA LEU A 57 -24.34 -9.94 0.99
C LEU A 57 -23.11 -9.03 0.93
N VAL A 58 -23.06 -7.94 1.71
CA VAL A 58 -21.85 -7.09 1.82
C VAL A 58 -20.66 -7.90 2.32
N LEU A 59 -20.85 -8.72 3.36
CA LEU A 59 -19.83 -9.63 3.87
C LEU A 59 -19.40 -10.65 2.80
N ALA A 60 -20.35 -11.16 2.00
CA ALA A 60 -20.05 -12.08 0.90
C ALA A 60 -19.21 -11.41 -0.20
N VAL A 61 -19.55 -10.19 -0.65
CA VAL A 61 -18.76 -9.43 -1.63
C VAL A 61 -17.33 -9.25 -1.14
N VAL A 62 -17.18 -8.79 0.11
CA VAL A 62 -15.88 -8.51 0.71
C VAL A 62 -15.06 -9.80 0.93
N GLY A 63 -15.69 -10.88 1.39
CA GLY A 63 -15.05 -12.19 1.57
C GLY A 63 -14.60 -12.81 0.24
N LEU A 64 -15.45 -12.75 -0.80
CA LEU A 64 -15.12 -13.20 -2.15
C LEU A 64 -13.99 -12.37 -2.75
N PHE A 65 -13.99 -11.05 -2.54
CA PHE A 65 -12.88 -10.20 -2.94
C PHE A 65 -11.56 -10.61 -2.28
N VAL A 66 -11.55 -10.88 -0.97
CA VAL A 66 -10.35 -11.36 -0.28
C VAL A 66 -9.85 -12.69 -0.86
N LEU A 67 -10.76 -13.59 -1.23
CA LEU A 67 -10.41 -14.84 -1.90
C LEU A 67 -9.76 -14.59 -3.27
N VAL A 68 -10.32 -13.67 -4.07
CA VAL A 68 -9.73 -13.26 -5.36
C VAL A 68 -8.35 -12.62 -5.16
N ALA A 69 -8.22 -11.72 -4.18
CA ALA A 69 -6.97 -11.05 -3.84
C ALA A 69 -5.85 -12.03 -3.45
N ARG A 70 -6.21 -13.17 -2.85
CA ARG A 70 -5.29 -14.27 -2.51
C ARG A 70 -5.03 -15.26 -3.65
N GLY A 71 -5.53 -14.98 -4.86
CA GLY A 71 -5.28 -15.78 -6.06
C GLY A 71 -6.45 -16.68 -6.50
N GLY A 72 -7.59 -16.65 -5.81
CA GLY A 72 -8.79 -17.44 -6.13
C GLY A 72 -9.56 -16.92 -7.36
N ARG A 73 -8.97 -17.02 -8.56
CA ARG A 73 -9.58 -16.51 -9.82
C ARG A 73 -10.97 -17.07 -10.12
N ARG A 74 -11.27 -18.29 -9.67
CA ARG A 74 -12.58 -18.94 -9.82
C ARG A 74 -13.71 -18.23 -9.07
N ALA A 75 -13.38 -17.39 -8.08
CA ALA A 75 -14.35 -16.63 -7.32
C ALA A 75 -14.83 -15.35 -8.04
N VAL A 76 -14.15 -14.91 -9.11
CA VAL A 76 -14.51 -13.71 -9.87
C VAL A 76 -15.94 -13.73 -10.44
N PRO A 77 -16.41 -14.79 -11.12
CA PRO A 77 -17.80 -14.82 -11.60
C PRO A 77 -18.82 -14.78 -10.47
N VAL A 78 -18.53 -15.44 -9.33
CA VAL A 78 -19.40 -15.42 -8.15
C VAL A 78 -19.42 -14.02 -7.53
N LEU A 79 -18.27 -13.35 -7.46
CA LEU A 79 -18.16 -11.97 -7.01
C LEU A 79 -18.99 -11.03 -7.91
N GLY A 80 -18.93 -11.20 -9.23
CA GLY A 80 -19.76 -10.45 -10.17
C GLY A 80 -21.25 -10.69 -9.95
N ALA A 81 -21.67 -11.95 -9.79
CA ALA A 81 -23.07 -12.31 -9.53
C ALA A 81 -23.60 -11.73 -8.21
N VAL A 82 -22.82 -11.78 -7.14
CA VAL A 82 -23.20 -11.20 -5.83
C VAL A 82 -23.14 -9.66 -5.86
N THR A 83 -22.28 -9.07 -6.71
CA THR A 83 -22.20 -7.61 -6.87
C THR A 83 -23.41 -7.05 -7.62
N PHE A 84 -23.86 -7.69 -8.69
CA PHE A 84 -24.95 -7.16 -9.52
C PHE A 84 -26.32 -7.79 -9.25
N GLY A 85 -26.38 -9.05 -8.80
CA GLY A 85 -27.62 -9.78 -8.58
C GLY A 85 -28.60 -9.08 -7.61
N PRO A 86 -28.14 -8.53 -6.46
CA PRO A 86 -29.05 -7.92 -5.51
C PRO A 86 -29.74 -6.63 -6.00
N TYR A 87 -29.25 -5.97 -7.06
CA TYR A 87 -29.97 -4.85 -7.69
C TYR A 87 -31.38 -5.25 -8.17
N LEU A 88 -31.62 -6.52 -8.49
CA LEU A 88 -32.94 -7.01 -8.91
C LEU A 88 -33.95 -7.06 -7.76
N ALA A 89 -33.49 -7.34 -6.54
CA ALA A 89 -34.34 -7.49 -5.36
C ALA A 89 -34.37 -6.22 -4.50
N PHE A 90 -33.29 -5.44 -4.50
CA PHE A 90 -33.07 -4.30 -3.62
C PHE A 90 -32.50 -3.09 -4.38
N PRO A 91 -33.18 -2.61 -5.43
CA PRO A 91 -32.61 -1.64 -6.38
C PRO A 91 -32.06 -0.38 -5.71
N MET A 92 -32.82 0.26 -4.81
CA MET A 92 -32.39 1.49 -4.12
C MET A 92 -31.50 1.28 -2.88
N LEU A 93 -31.36 0.05 -2.38
CA LEU A 93 -30.63 -0.22 -1.13
C LEU A 93 -29.21 -0.73 -1.38
N TRP A 94 -28.88 -1.15 -2.60
CA TRP A 94 -27.71 -1.98 -2.85
C TRP A 94 -26.45 -1.22 -3.32
N GLY A 95 -26.59 -0.19 -4.14
CA GLY A 95 -25.45 0.64 -4.57
C GLY A 95 -24.95 1.56 -3.45
N PRO A 96 -23.66 2.00 -3.45
CA PRO A 96 -22.52 1.63 -4.29
C PRO A 96 -21.72 0.47 -3.70
N ILE A 97 -21.48 -0.60 -4.46
CA ILE A 97 -20.78 -1.81 -3.98
C ILE A 97 -19.85 -2.44 -5.04
N ALA A 98 -19.74 -1.84 -6.23
CA ALA A 98 -18.98 -2.42 -7.33
C ALA A 98 -17.46 -2.29 -7.15
N GLY A 99 -16.99 -1.45 -6.22
CA GLY A 99 -15.56 -1.22 -5.96
C GLY A 99 -14.69 -2.49 -5.84
N PRO A 100 -15.03 -3.49 -4.99
CA PRO A 100 -14.29 -4.75 -4.88
C PRO A 100 -14.26 -5.55 -6.19
N PHE A 101 -15.38 -5.60 -6.91
CA PHE A 101 -15.45 -6.30 -8.18
C PHE A 101 -14.63 -5.59 -9.26
N ALA A 102 -14.67 -4.26 -9.31
CA ALA A 102 -13.82 -3.46 -10.17
C ALA A 102 -12.33 -3.72 -9.87
N ALA A 103 -11.92 -3.68 -8.60
CA ALA A 103 -10.55 -3.97 -8.16
C ALA A 103 -10.07 -5.37 -8.56
N ALA A 104 -10.96 -6.37 -8.56
CA ALA A 104 -10.63 -7.73 -8.94
C ALA A 104 -10.18 -7.85 -10.41
N MET A 105 -10.62 -6.95 -11.29
CA MET A 105 -10.30 -7.00 -12.73
C MET A 105 -8.79 -6.84 -13.01
N PRO A 106 -8.11 -5.73 -12.65
CA PRO A 106 -6.68 -5.59 -12.86
C PRO A 106 -5.81 -6.50 -11.99
N LEU A 107 -6.38 -7.14 -10.95
CA LEU A 107 -5.70 -8.17 -10.16
C LEU A 107 -5.69 -9.54 -10.86
N THR A 108 -6.70 -9.83 -11.68
CA THR A 108 -6.91 -11.15 -12.29
C THR A 108 -6.51 -11.17 -13.77
N VAL A 109 -6.70 -10.06 -14.47
CA VAL A 109 -6.40 -9.88 -15.89
C VAL A 109 -5.20 -8.96 -16.06
N ALA A 110 -4.18 -9.43 -16.77
CA ALA A 110 -2.94 -8.69 -16.96
C ALA A 110 -3.08 -7.56 -18.00
N GLY A 111 -2.27 -6.52 -17.83
CA GLY A 111 -2.10 -5.46 -18.84
C GLY A 111 -3.30 -4.50 -18.94
N PRO A 112 -3.49 -3.84 -20.09
CA PRO A 112 -4.54 -2.82 -20.27
C PRO A 112 -5.95 -3.41 -20.20
N ALA A 113 -6.13 -4.69 -20.55
CA ALA A 113 -7.44 -5.35 -20.51
C ALA A 113 -8.06 -5.37 -19.10
N GLY A 114 -7.26 -5.56 -18.05
CA GLY A 114 -7.74 -5.50 -16.67
C GLY A 114 -8.28 -4.12 -16.27
N TRP A 115 -7.70 -3.04 -16.80
CA TRP A 115 -8.15 -1.68 -16.58
C TRP A 115 -9.38 -1.31 -17.41
N LEU A 116 -9.50 -1.84 -18.63
CA LEU A 116 -10.73 -1.71 -19.43
C LEU A 116 -11.90 -2.39 -18.73
N LEU A 117 -11.68 -3.59 -18.17
CA LEU A 117 -12.68 -4.30 -17.39
C LEU A 117 -13.04 -3.56 -16.10
N PHE A 118 -12.05 -2.96 -15.41
CA PHE A 118 -12.31 -2.07 -14.28
C PHE A 118 -13.28 -0.94 -14.67
N GLY A 119 -13.01 -0.24 -15.78
CA GLY A 119 -13.89 0.80 -16.29
C GLY A 119 -15.27 0.28 -16.70
N ALA A 120 -15.34 -0.90 -17.31
CA ALA A 120 -16.59 -1.54 -17.71
C ALA A 120 -17.47 -1.90 -16.50
N VAL A 121 -16.88 -2.37 -15.39
CA VAL A 121 -17.60 -2.65 -14.15
C VAL A 121 -18.19 -1.36 -13.57
N LEU A 122 -17.41 -0.29 -13.49
CA LEU A 122 -17.90 1.00 -13.00
C LEU A 122 -19.01 1.57 -13.89
N LEU A 123 -18.87 1.45 -15.21
CA LEU A 123 -19.88 1.88 -16.16
C LEU A 123 -21.16 1.06 -16.01
N ALA A 124 -21.06 -0.26 -15.81
CA ALA A 124 -22.20 -1.13 -15.58
C ALA A 124 -22.93 -0.79 -14.28
N ASP A 125 -22.20 -0.54 -13.19
CA ASP A 125 -22.79 -0.11 -11.92
C ASP A 125 -23.45 1.26 -12.03
N THR A 126 -22.80 2.21 -12.69
CA THR A 126 -23.35 3.55 -12.96
C THR A 126 -24.61 3.47 -13.83
N ALA A 127 -24.62 2.62 -14.86
CA ALA A 127 -25.77 2.42 -15.71
C ALA A 127 -26.93 1.75 -14.96
N ALA A 128 -26.65 0.76 -14.13
CA ALA A 128 -27.64 0.16 -13.24
C ALA A 128 -28.21 1.19 -12.27
N ALA A 129 -27.36 2.04 -11.69
CA ALA A 129 -27.76 3.14 -10.83
C ALA A 129 -28.70 4.11 -11.57
N MET A 130 -28.32 4.60 -12.76
CA MET A 130 -29.17 5.52 -13.55
C MET A 130 -30.53 4.92 -13.91
N VAL A 131 -30.57 3.66 -14.34
CA VAL A 131 -31.83 3.00 -14.75
C VAL A 131 -32.74 2.77 -13.54
N LEU A 132 -32.17 2.40 -12.39
CA LEU A 132 -32.93 1.99 -11.20
C LEU A 132 -33.23 3.16 -10.24
N HIS A 133 -32.43 4.22 -10.24
CA HIS A 133 -32.49 5.32 -9.26
C HIS A 133 -32.91 6.66 -9.87
N GLY A 134 -33.12 6.73 -11.19
CA GLY A 134 -33.55 7.93 -11.89
C GLY A 134 -32.42 8.87 -12.30
N SER A 135 -32.79 10.08 -12.74
CA SER A 135 -31.89 11.02 -13.41
C SER A 135 -31.15 12.00 -12.48
N ASP A 136 -31.09 11.74 -11.17
CA ASP A 136 -30.28 12.58 -10.29
C ASP A 136 -28.79 12.32 -10.55
N LEU A 137 -28.24 13.13 -11.44
CA LEU A 137 -26.87 13.02 -11.90
C LEU A 137 -25.87 13.19 -10.74
N ALA A 138 -26.21 13.97 -9.71
CA ALA A 138 -25.33 14.20 -8.57
C ALA A 138 -25.15 12.93 -7.73
N SER A 139 -26.25 12.25 -7.38
CA SER A 139 -26.22 10.99 -6.63
C SER A 139 -25.52 9.88 -7.41
N VAL A 140 -25.85 9.74 -8.70
CA VAL A 140 -25.22 8.75 -9.59
C VAL A 140 -23.70 8.99 -9.67
N ALA A 141 -23.28 10.24 -9.91
CA ALA A 141 -21.86 10.58 -9.95
C ALA A 141 -21.18 10.28 -8.60
N GLY A 142 -21.82 10.60 -7.48
CA GLY A 142 -21.31 10.27 -6.14
C GLY A 142 -21.04 8.78 -5.97
N PHE A 143 -21.99 7.92 -6.36
CA PHE A 143 -21.84 6.46 -6.27
C PHE A 143 -20.69 5.95 -7.13
N THR A 144 -20.60 6.39 -8.38
CA THR A 144 -19.51 6.02 -9.30
C THR A 144 -18.15 6.41 -8.73
N ILE A 145 -18.03 7.62 -8.17
CA ILE A 145 -16.76 8.10 -7.62
C ILE A 145 -16.38 7.32 -6.36
N ILE A 146 -17.34 6.96 -5.52
CA ILE A 146 -17.11 6.12 -4.35
C ILE A 146 -16.56 4.74 -4.77
N ASP A 147 -17.19 4.08 -5.74
CA ASP A 147 -16.74 2.77 -6.22
C ASP A 147 -15.38 2.83 -6.94
N LEU A 148 -15.12 3.91 -7.68
CA LEU A 148 -13.81 4.19 -8.27
C LEU A 148 -12.72 4.27 -7.20
N ASN A 149 -12.91 5.10 -6.17
CA ASN A 149 -11.94 5.29 -5.10
C ASN A 149 -11.71 4.02 -4.29
N MET A 150 -12.79 3.30 -4.00
CA MET A 150 -12.75 2.01 -3.31
C MET A 150 -11.97 0.97 -4.12
N GLY A 151 -12.28 0.85 -5.41
CA GLY A 151 -11.63 -0.10 -6.31
C GLY A 151 -10.13 0.18 -6.49
N LEU A 152 -9.77 1.45 -6.71
CA LEU A 152 -8.37 1.88 -6.81
C LEU A 152 -7.59 1.59 -5.53
N THR A 153 -8.17 1.91 -4.36
CA THR A 153 -7.53 1.68 -3.06
C THR A 153 -7.30 0.20 -2.79
N LEU A 154 -8.31 -0.64 -3.03
CA LEU A 154 -8.20 -2.09 -2.88
C LEU A 154 -7.12 -2.68 -3.79
N PHE A 155 -7.10 -2.27 -5.06
CA PHE A 155 -6.06 -2.68 -6.00
C PHE A 155 -4.66 -2.30 -5.49
N ALA A 156 -4.47 -1.05 -5.06
CA ALA A 156 -3.19 -0.55 -4.56
C ALA A 156 -2.70 -1.34 -3.35
N LEU A 157 -3.58 -1.58 -2.37
CA LEU A 157 -3.24 -2.31 -1.15
C LEU A 157 -2.86 -3.76 -1.43
N VAL A 158 -3.65 -4.47 -2.25
CA VAL A 158 -3.35 -5.86 -2.61
C VAL A 158 -2.03 -5.93 -3.38
N ARG A 159 -1.81 -5.05 -4.35
CA ARG A 159 -0.55 -5.02 -5.10
C ARG A 159 0.64 -4.66 -4.23
N LEU A 160 0.50 -3.74 -3.28
CA LEU A 160 1.53 -3.42 -2.30
C LEU A 160 1.86 -4.64 -1.42
N ALA A 161 0.85 -5.34 -0.90
CA ALA A 161 1.05 -6.55 -0.09
C ALA A 161 1.78 -7.66 -0.87
N VAL A 162 1.44 -7.87 -2.14
CA VAL A 162 2.12 -8.80 -3.03
C VAL A 162 3.58 -8.38 -3.26
N LEU A 163 3.83 -7.11 -3.58
CA LEU A 163 5.20 -6.60 -3.77
C LEU A 163 6.06 -6.75 -2.51
N LEU A 164 5.53 -6.47 -1.33
CA LEU A 164 6.23 -6.67 -0.06
C LEU A 164 6.57 -8.15 0.17
N THR A 165 5.63 -9.04 -0.14
CA THR A 165 5.85 -10.50 -0.05
C THR A 165 6.94 -10.96 -1.00
N GLU A 166 6.91 -10.53 -2.27
CA GLU A 166 7.92 -10.85 -3.28
C GLU A 166 9.30 -10.27 -2.91
N THR A 167 9.35 -9.05 -2.38
CA THR A 167 10.59 -8.39 -1.92
C THR A 167 11.22 -9.18 -0.78
N HIS A 168 10.40 -9.62 0.18
CA HIS A 168 10.90 -10.43 1.29
C HIS A 168 11.38 -11.81 0.84
N ALA A 169 10.73 -12.42 -0.16
CA ALA A 169 11.21 -13.67 -0.75
C ALA A 169 12.55 -13.49 -1.47
N ALA A 170 12.72 -12.43 -2.26
CA ALA A 170 13.97 -12.13 -2.95
C ALA A 170 15.13 -11.84 -1.99
N ASN A 171 14.87 -11.11 -0.90
CA ASN A 171 15.87 -10.89 0.17
C ASN A 171 16.34 -12.20 0.80
N ARG A 172 15.43 -13.14 1.06
CA ARG A 172 15.81 -14.45 1.60
C ARG A 172 16.68 -15.24 0.63
N GLN A 173 16.35 -15.21 -0.66
CA GLN A 173 17.18 -15.85 -1.69
C GLN A 173 18.59 -15.26 -1.75
N LEU A 174 18.75 -13.94 -1.62
CA LEU A 174 20.08 -13.31 -1.57
C LEU A 174 20.86 -13.76 -0.34
N ALA A 175 20.24 -13.76 0.84
CA ALA A 175 20.88 -14.23 2.07
C ALA A 175 21.33 -15.70 1.96
N ASP A 176 20.52 -16.55 1.32
CA ASP A 176 20.87 -17.96 1.09
C ASP A 176 22.06 -18.11 0.12
N LEU A 177 22.11 -17.30 -0.96
CA LEU A 177 23.23 -17.28 -1.91
C LEU A 177 24.51 -16.76 -1.26
N GLU A 178 24.42 -15.70 -0.46
CA GLU A 178 25.55 -15.15 0.29
C GLU A 178 26.10 -16.17 1.29
N ALA A 179 25.22 -16.86 2.04
CA ALA A 179 25.63 -17.93 2.95
C ALA A 179 26.29 -19.11 2.21
N ALA A 180 25.81 -19.48 1.02
CA ALA A 180 26.42 -20.51 0.20
C ALA A 180 27.80 -20.10 -0.33
N ASN A 181 27.94 -18.86 -0.81
CA ASN A 181 29.22 -18.31 -1.25
C ASN A 181 30.23 -18.25 -0.11
N GLU A 182 29.80 -17.86 1.09
CA GLU A 182 30.67 -17.83 2.26
C GLU A 182 31.15 -19.23 2.64
N ARG A 183 30.28 -20.25 2.58
CA ARG A 183 30.68 -21.64 2.79
C ARG A 183 31.69 -22.13 1.75
N LEU A 184 31.54 -21.75 0.48
CA LEU A 184 32.50 -22.10 -0.58
C LEU A 184 33.85 -21.41 -0.37
N ARG A 185 33.86 -20.14 0.01
CA ARG A 185 35.08 -19.39 0.34
C ARG A 185 35.79 -20.01 1.53
N ALA A 186 35.06 -20.25 2.62
CA ALA A 186 35.60 -20.91 3.82
C ALA A 186 36.19 -22.29 3.52
N ALA A 187 35.53 -23.09 2.67
CA ALA A 187 36.07 -24.38 2.22
C ALA A 187 37.34 -24.22 1.37
N GLY A 188 37.39 -23.19 0.51
CA GLY A 188 38.57 -22.84 -0.29
C GLY A 188 39.76 -22.38 0.57
N ASP A 189 39.52 -21.51 1.54
CA ASP A 189 40.52 -21.02 2.49
C ASP A 189 41.07 -22.17 3.35
N LEU A 190 40.18 -23.03 3.86
CA LEU A 190 40.57 -24.23 4.59
C LEU A 190 41.43 -25.17 3.73
N ARG A 191 41.06 -25.38 2.47
CA ARG A 191 41.83 -26.24 1.54
C ARG A 191 43.21 -25.65 1.25
N ARG A 192 43.33 -24.33 1.06
CA ARG A 192 44.63 -23.66 0.87
C ARG A 192 45.51 -23.79 2.10
N ALA A 193 44.99 -23.46 3.28
CA ALA A 193 45.71 -23.57 4.54
C ALA A 193 46.21 -24.99 4.82
N ILE A 194 45.39 -26.02 4.54
CA ILE A 194 45.79 -27.42 4.67
C ILE A 194 46.84 -27.81 3.61
N GLY A 195 46.65 -27.37 2.35
CA GLY A 195 47.54 -27.67 1.23
C GLY A 195 48.97 -27.16 1.44
N ASP A 196 49.13 -25.92 1.89
CA ASP A 196 50.45 -25.31 2.13
C ASP A 196 51.25 -26.08 3.20
N ARG A 197 50.56 -26.52 4.27
CA ARG A 197 51.20 -27.26 5.35
C ARG A 197 51.54 -28.70 4.98
N LEU A 198 50.68 -29.36 4.20
CA LEU A 198 50.98 -30.68 3.63
C LEU A 198 52.20 -30.63 2.71
N ALA A 199 52.33 -29.58 1.88
CA ALA A 199 53.51 -29.36 1.05
C ALA A 199 54.79 -29.21 1.89
N HIS A 200 54.72 -28.47 3.00
CA HIS A 200 55.84 -28.31 3.93
C HIS A 200 56.26 -29.63 4.58
N ILE A 201 55.30 -30.46 5.01
CA ILE A 201 55.56 -31.81 5.56
C ILE A 201 56.19 -32.72 4.51
N LEU A 202 55.67 -32.71 3.27
CA LEU A 202 56.21 -33.48 2.14
C LEU A 202 57.64 -33.06 1.77
N HIS A 203 57.99 -31.79 1.94
CA HIS A 203 59.34 -31.31 1.73
C HIS A 203 60.28 -31.79 2.83
N ALA A 204 59.87 -31.69 4.09
CA ALA A 204 60.65 -32.15 5.25
C ALA A 204 60.92 -33.66 5.21
N SER A 205 59.98 -34.48 4.73
CA SER A 205 60.09 -35.93 4.66
C SER A 205 61.02 -36.46 3.55
N ARG A 206 61.50 -35.60 2.64
CA ARG A 206 62.52 -35.97 1.63
C ARG A 206 63.95 -35.99 2.19
N THR A 207 64.12 -35.61 3.45
CA THR A 207 65.39 -35.65 4.20
C THR A 207 65.47 -36.97 4.99
N PRO A 208 66.62 -37.68 5.06
CA PRO A 208 66.70 -39.00 5.69
C PRO A 208 66.21 -39.00 7.15
N PRO A 209 65.44 -40.01 7.56
CA PRO A 209 64.65 -39.94 8.78
C PRO A 209 65.54 -40.08 10.01
N THR A 210 65.62 -39.02 10.80
CA THR A 210 66.13 -39.03 12.17
C THR A 210 64.95 -38.91 13.14
N PRO A 211 65.03 -39.47 14.36
CA PRO A 211 63.93 -39.44 15.36
C PRO A 211 63.42 -38.03 15.66
N ASP A 212 64.31 -37.03 15.59
CA ASP A 212 63.99 -35.62 15.77
C ASP A 212 63.06 -35.07 14.67
N VAL A 213 63.25 -35.51 13.42
CA VAL A 213 62.45 -35.05 12.26
C VAL A 213 61.01 -35.57 12.38
N LEU A 214 60.81 -36.80 12.83
CA LEU A 214 59.47 -37.37 13.07
C LEU A 214 58.72 -36.64 14.18
N THR A 215 59.42 -36.23 15.23
CA THR A 215 58.87 -35.45 16.35
C THR A 215 58.49 -34.04 15.89
N ARG A 216 59.34 -33.41 15.07
CA ARG A 216 59.08 -32.09 14.47
C ARG A 216 57.88 -32.11 13.53
N VAL A 217 57.74 -33.16 12.71
CA VAL A 217 56.60 -33.32 11.79
C VAL A 217 55.29 -33.51 12.54
N THR A 218 55.28 -34.26 13.65
CA THR A 218 54.08 -34.45 14.48
C THR A 218 53.67 -33.17 15.23
N GLU A 219 54.64 -32.39 15.68
CA GLU A 219 54.41 -31.11 16.34
C GLU A 219 53.83 -30.06 15.38
N ILE A 220 54.45 -29.89 14.20
CA ILE A 220 53.94 -29.02 13.11
C ILE A 220 52.53 -29.45 12.68
N SER A 221 52.26 -30.76 12.63
CA SER A 221 50.93 -31.27 12.28
C SER A 221 49.86 -30.95 13.34
N ARG A 222 50.20 -30.96 14.62
CA ARG A 222 49.28 -30.58 15.71
C ARG A 222 49.02 -29.08 15.73
N GLU A 223 50.05 -28.28 15.55
CA GLU A 223 49.97 -26.82 15.51
C GLU A 223 49.12 -26.37 14.32
N ALA A 224 49.35 -27.02 13.16
CA ALA A 224 48.52 -26.88 11.98
C ALA A 224 47.03 -27.20 12.24
N ALA A 225 46.75 -28.31 12.92
CA ALA A 225 45.39 -28.73 13.21
C ALA A 225 44.69 -27.78 14.21
N ALA A 226 45.42 -27.20 15.15
CA ALA A 226 44.90 -26.22 16.10
C ALA A 226 44.55 -24.90 15.40
N GLU A 227 45.43 -24.39 14.54
CA GLU A 227 45.21 -23.14 13.80
C GLU A 227 44.11 -23.28 12.73
N ALA A 228 43.95 -24.46 12.11
CA ALA A 228 42.83 -24.71 11.22
C ALA A 228 41.48 -24.70 11.98
N ARG A 229 41.46 -25.14 13.24
CA ARG A 229 40.26 -25.07 14.08
C ARG A 229 39.94 -23.65 14.54
N THR A 230 40.94 -22.80 14.78
CA THR A 230 40.70 -21.39 15.14
C THR A 230 40.17 -20.61 13.94
N VAL A 231 40.75 -20.79 12.75
CA VAL A 231 40.27 -20.17 11.50
C VAL A 231 38.85 -20.62 11.14
N ALA A 232 38.49 -21.87 11.45
CA ALA A 232 37.14 -22.40 11.25
C ALA A 232 36.15 -21.97 12.35
N ALA A 233 36.63 -21.60 13.54
CA ALA A 233 35.80 -21.21 14.68
C ALA A 233 35.60 -19.68 14.77
N GLU A 234 36.40 -18.88 14.07
CA GLU A 234 36.30 -17.42 14.06
C GLU A 234 35.04 -16.98 13.29
N PRO A 235 34.02 -16.39 13.96
CA PRO A 235 32.89 -15.81 13.26
C PRO A 235 33.37 -14.56 12.53
N ARG A 236 33.44 -14.59 11.19
CA ARG A 236 33.78 -13.41 10.39
C ARG A 236 32.55 -12.57 10.08
N GLU A 237 32.71 -11.25 10.16
CA GLU A 237 31.65 -10.31 9.82
C GLU A 237 31.21 -10.48 8.36
N PRO A 238 29.90 -10.44 8.07
CA PRO A 238 29.42 -10.50 6.71
C PRO A 238 29.99 -9.32 5.91
N LEU A 239 30.55 -9.60 4.74
CA LEU A 239 30.78 -8.62 3.70
C LEU A 239 29.43 -8.05 3.26
N VAL A 240 28.96 -7.02 3.96
CA VAL A 240 28.00 -6.08 3.40
C VAL A 240 28.75 -5.38 2.28
N ALA A 241 28.55 -5.82 1.03
CA ALA A 241 29.04 -5.09 -0.12
C ALA A 241 28.44 -3.68 -0.04
N ALA A 242 29.28 -2.70 0.33
CA ALA A 242 28.89 -1.30 0.33
C ALA A 242 28.44 -0.96 -1.11
N PRO A 243 27.38 -0.15 -1.30
CA PRO A 243 26.84 0.16 -2.62
C PRO A 243 27.80 0.86 -3.62
N GLY A 244 29.08 1.05 -3.27
CA GLY A 244 30.05 1.86 -4.03
C GLY A 244 31.16 1.10 -4.77
N ASP A 245 31.37 -0.20 -4.55
CA ASP A 245 32.58 -0.90 -5.04
C ASP A 245 32.39 -1.73 -6.33
N LEU A 246 31.36 -1.46 -7.12
CA LEU A 246 31.14 -2.16 -8.41
C LEU A 246 31.63 -1.30 -9.59
N PRO A 247 32.31 -1.88 -10.59
CA PRO A 247 32.77 -1.14 -11.77
C PRO A 247 31.59 -0.57 -12.57
N ASP A 248 31.72 0.69 -13.01
CA ASP A 248 30.77 1.39 -13.88
C ASP A 248 30.57 0.61 -15.18
N LEU A 249 29.42 -0.08 -15.29
CA LEU A 249 28.93 -0.65 -16.53
C LEU A 249 28.10 0.40 -17.28
N PRO A 250 28.05 0.36 -18.63
CA PRO A 250 27.23 1.29 -19.40
C PRO A 250 25.76 1.14 -19.00
N ASP A 251 25.10 2.27 -18.76
CA ASP A 251 23.67 2.38 -18.45
C ASP A 251 22.84 1.54 -19.43
N LEU A 252 22.40 0.36 -19.00
CA LEU A 252 21.27 -0.32 -19.64
C LEU A 252 20.10 0.65 -19.55
N PRO A 253 19.46 1.03 -20.68
CA PRO A 253 18.46 2.08 -20.68
C PRO A 253 17.39 1.78 -19.64
N ASP A 254 17.22 2.73 -18.72
CA ASP A 254 16.29 2.63 -17.61
C ASP A 254 14.88 2.44 -18.19
N LEU A 255 14.40 1.20 -18.22
CA LEU A 255 13.06 0.89 -18.73
C LEU A 255 12.07 1.78 -17.96
N PRO A 256 11.24 2.57 -18.64
CA PRO A 256 10.41 3.57 -17.99
C PRO A 256 9.59 2.89 -16.90
N ASP A 257 9.69 3.42 -15.68
CA ASP A 257 9.08 2.83 -14.50
C ASP A 257 7.55 2.91 -14.60
N ARG A 258 6.95 1.86 -15.17
CA ARG A 258 5.50 1.71 -15.30
C ARG A 258 4.81 1.78 -13.93
N SER A 259 5.50 1.41 -12.84
CA SER A 259 4.94 1.46 -11.48
C SER A 259 4.83 2.90 -10.95
N SER A 260 5.84 3.74 -11.22
CA SER A 260 5.82 5.18 -10.91
C SER A 260 4.77 5.94 -11.71
N ARG A 261 4.63 5.62 -13.01
CA ARG A 261 3.56 6.23 -13.84
C ARG A 261 2.18 5.84 -13.34
N LEU A 262 1.96 4.55 -13.05
CA LEU A 262 0.69 4.06 -12.55
C LEU A 262 0.32 4.68 -11.20
N SER A 263 1.25 4.73 -10.26
CA SER A 263 1.04 5.37 -8.95
C SER A 263 0.68 6.85 -9.10
N ARG A 264 1.39 7.61 -9.95
CA ARG A 264 1.06 9.02 -10.21
C ARG A 264 -0.34 9.18 -10.80
N TRP A 265 -0.70 8.40 -11.82
CA TRP A 265 -2.02 8.48 -12.43
C TRP A 265 -3.13 8.09 -11.44
N ALA A 266 -2.92 7.03 -10.65
CA ALA A 266 -3.89 6.57 -9.68
C ALA A 266 -4.06 7.54 -8.51
N LEU A 267 -2.97 8.10 -7.97
CA LEU A 267 -3.02 9.12 -6.94
C LEU A 267 -3.69 10.40 -7.48
N THR A 268 -3.36 10.82 -8.69
CA THR A 268 -4.01 11.97 -9.35
C THR A 268 -5.51 11.71 -9.52
N GLY A 269 -5.88 10.55 -10.06
CA GLY A 269 -7.28 10.16 -10.26
C GLY A 269 -8.05 10.12 -8.94
N MET A 270 -7.49 9.52 -7.90
CA MET A 270 -8.08 9.46 -6.55
C MET A 270 -8.25 10.87 -5.94
N THR A 271 -7.25 11.73 -6.11
CA THR A 271 -7.28 13.10 -5.57
C THR A 271 -8.34 13.95 -6.28
N VAL A 272 -8.43 13.85 -7.62
CA VAL A 272 -9.46 14.51 -8.42
C VAL A 272 -10.85 13.98 -8.09
N ALA A 273 -10.99 12.67 -7.91
CA ALA A 273 -12.23 12.03 -7.47
C ALA A 273 -12.69 12.55 -6.10
N VAL A 274 -11.77 12.72 -5.15
CA VAL A 274 -12.08 13.31 -3.84
C VAL A 274 -12.57 14.76 -3.96
N ALA A 275 -11.88 15.58 -4.78
CA ALA A 275 -12.34 16.94 -5.07
C ALA A 275 -13.74 16.95 -5.69
N ALA A 276 -14.02 16.04 -6.63
CA ALA A 276 -15.35 15.90 -7.24
C ALA A 276 -16.42 15.52 -6.21
N ILE A 277 -16.15 14.57 -5.29
CA ILE A 277 -17.08 14.23 -4.19
C ILE A 277 -17.42 15.47 -3.37
N THR A 278 -16.43 16.27 -3.01
CA THR A 278 -16.67 17.49 -2.23
C THR A 278 -17.57 18.48 -2.97
N LEU A 279 -17.38 18.67 -4.27
CA LEU A 279 -18.25 19.53 -5.08
C LEU A 279 -19.66 18.96 -5.20
N THR A 280 -19.81 17.63 -5.36
CA THR A 280 -21.11 16.96 -5.35
C THR A 280 -21.82 17.11 -4.02
N ASN A 281 -21.09 17.00 -2.89
CA ASN A 281 -21.65 17.20 -1.55
C ASN A 281 -22.19 18.63 -1.39
N VAL A 282 -21.45 19.63 -1.86
CA VAL A 282 -21.88 21.04 -1.80
C VAL A 282 -23.12 21.26 -2.67
N ALA A 283 -23.15 20.69 -3.88
CA ALA A 283 -24.34 20.74 -4.73
C ALA A 283 -25.57 20.11 -4.06
N GLY A 284 -25.37 18.97 -3.38
CA GLY A 284 -26.43 18.23 -2.70
C GLY A 284 -27.05 18.95 -1.50
N THR A 285 -26.40 19.99 -0.95
CA THR A 285 -26.99 20.77 0.16
C THR A 285 -28.21 21.60 -0.25
N GLY A 286 -28.40 21.88 -1.55
CA GLY A 286 -29.54 22.64 -2.08
C GLY A 286 -29.60 24.12 -1.70
N ALA A 287 -28.85 24.56 -0.68
CA ALA A 287 -28.83 25.92 -0.15
C ALA A 287 -27.49 26.66 -0.37
N ALA A 288 -26.53 26.05 -1.07
CA ALA A 288 -25.21 26.63 -1.29
C ALA A 288 -25.28 27.92 -2.14
N GLY A 289 -24.85 29.04 -1.56
CA GLY A 289 -24.72 30.31 -2.26
C GLY A 289 -23.43 30.39 -3.11
N PRO A 290 -23.26 31.47 -3.91
CA PRO A 290 -22.05 31.65 -4.72
C PRO A 290 -20.74 31.66 -3.90
N ARG A 291 -20.80 32.16 -2.67
CA ARG A 291 -19.67 32.15 -1.73
C ARG A 291 -19.28 30.74 -1.32
N ASP A 292 -20.26 29.88 -1.05
CA ASP A 292 -20.03 28.50 -0.62
C ASP A 292 -19.35 27.70 -1.73
N TRP A 293 -19.82 27.89 -2.96
CA TRP A 293 -19.19 27.35 -4.17
C TRP A 293 -17.76 27.85 -4.37
N ALA A 294 -17.51 29.15 -4.19
CA ALA A 294 -16.17 29.71 -4.32
C ALA A 294 -15.21 29.09 -3.29
N VAL A 295 -15.64 28.99 -2.03
CA VAL A 295 -14.85 28.34 -0.97
C VAL A 295 -14.60 26.87 -1.30
N ALA A 296 -15.62 26.14 -1.75
CA ALA A 296 -15.48 24.73 -2.10
C ALA A 296 -14.51 24.48 -3.25
N VAL A 297 -14.61 25.24 -4.33
CA VAL A 297 -13.72 25.13 -5.50
C VAL A 297 -12.28 25.48 -5.13
N VAL A 298 -12.07 26.56 -4.37
CA VAL A 298 -10.73 26.97 -3.94
C VAL A 298 -10.12 25.93 -2.99
N ALA A 299 -10.86 25.47 -1.98
CA ALA A 299 -10.40 24.47 -1.03
C ALA A 299 -10.07 23.14 -1.73
N ALA A 300 -10.94 22.66 -2.62
CA ALA A 300 -10.71 21.43 -3.39
C ALA A 300 -9.49 21.55 -4.30
N SER A 301 -9.33 22.68 -5.01
CA SER A 301 -8.18 22.90 -5.91
C SER A 301 -6.86 22.97 -5.15
N LEU A 302 -6.83 23.66 -4.01
CA LEU A 302 -5.65 23.73 -3.15
C LEU A 302 -5.33 22.37 -2.53
N ALA A 303 -6.34 21.62 -2.08
CA ALA A 303 -6.15 20.28 -1.55
C ALA A 303 -5.55 19.32 -2.59
N VAL A 304 -6.03 19.38 -3.84
CA VAL A 304 -5.44 18.64 -4.97
C VAL A 304 -3.98 19.05 -5.18
N ALA A 305 -3.69 20.35 -5.19
CA ALA A 305 -2.33 20.85 -5.38
C ALA A 305 -1.38 20.40 -4.27
N PHE A 306 -1.80 20.48 -2.99
CA PHE A 306 -1.02 19.99 -1.86
C PHE A 306 -0.80 18.48 -1.93
N GLN A 307 -1.83 17.69 -2.22
CA GLN A 307 -1.70 16.24 -2.29
C GLN A 307 -0.75 15.81 -3.41
N LEU A 308 -0.79 16.47 -4.57
CA LEU A 308 0.17 16.24 -5.66
C LEU A 308 1.57 16.78 -5.33
N TYR A 309 1.67 17.85 -4.55
CA TYR A 309 2.94 18.37 -4.06
C TYR A 309 3.63 17.38 -3.12
N HIS A 310 2.87 16.80 -2.19
CA HIS A 310 3.36 15.85 -1.18
C HIS A 310 3.52 14.42 -1.69
N GLY A 311 2.66 13.96 -2.60
CA GLY A 311 2.56 12.54 -2.96
C GLY A 311 3.19 12.13 -4.30
N VAL A 312 3.64 13.09 -5.11
CA VAL A 312 4.38 12.76 -6.34
C VAL A 312 5.86 12.54 -5.98
N PRO A 313 6.48 11.41 -6.38
CA PRO A 313 7.91 11.18 -6.16
C PRO A 313 8.75 12.32 -6.76
N ARG A 314 9.71 12.83 -5.98
CA ARG A 314 10.59 13.96 -6.30
C ARG A 314 12.00 13.71 -5.79
N ASP A 315 12.98 14.35 -6.41
CA ASP A 315 14.39 14.25 -6.00
C ASP A 315 14.65 14.96 -4.66
N SER A 316 13.89 16.02 -4.37
CA SER A 316 13.94 16.76 -3.10
C SER A 316 12.68 16.52 -2.28
N ALA A 317 12.83 16.37 -0.96
CA ALA A 317 11.69 16.34 -0.06
C ALA A 317 10.89 17.65 -0.14
N PRO A 318 9.54 17.59 -0.16
CA PRO A 318 8.69 18.78 -0.10
C PRO A 318 8.89 19.50 1.24
N ALA A 319 8.52 20.79 1.27
CA ALA A 319 8.52 21.64 2.47
C ALA A 319 7.39 21.27 3.46
N TRP A 320 7.21 19.97 3.71
CA TRP A 320 6.08 19.36 4.41
C TRP A 320 5.83 19.95 5.79
N ARG A 321 6.88 20.41 6.48
CA ARG A 321 6.79 21.03 7.81
C ARG A 321 5.88 22.26 7.84
N TRP A 322 5.75 22.96 6.70
CA TRP A 322 4.89 24.13 6.56
C TRP A 322 3.67 23.85 5.69
N THR A 323 3.84 23.05 4.63
CA THR A 323 2.78 22.80 3.67
C THR A 323 1.70 21.84 4.19
N VAL A 324 2.04 20.88 5.07
CA VAL A 324 1.02 19.99 5.69
C VAL A 324 0.15 20.74 6.69
N PRO A 325 0.69 21.52 7.67
CA PRO A 325 -0.15 22.35 8.54
C PRO A 325 -1.01 23.34 7.76
N LEU A 326 -0.47 23.94 6.70
CA LEU A 326 -1.21 24.85 5.83
C LEU A 326 -2.37 24.14 5.11
N HIS A 327 -2.14 22.94 4.57
CA HIS A 327 -3.18 22.11 3.95
C HIS A 327 -4.32 21.82 4.95
N ILE A 328 -3.97 21.36 6.16
CA ILE A 328 -4.94 21.08 7.23
C ILE A 328 -5.71 22.36 7.62
N ALA A 329 -5.04 23.50 7.75
CA ALA A 329 -5.67 24.76 8.14
C ALA A 329 -6.68 25.26 7.08
N ILE A 330 -6.32 25.20 5.80
CA ILE A 330 -7.19 25.64 4.70
C ILE A 330 -8.44 24.75 4.62
N VAL A 331 -8.25 23.43 4.64
CA VAL A 331 -9.35 22.48 4.56
C VAL A 331 -10.23 22.53 5.82
N GLY A 332 -9.61 22.66 7.00
CA GLY A 332 -10.32 22.82 8.27
C GLY A 332 -11.17 24.09 8.30
N ALA A 333 -10.64 25.22 7.84
CA ALA A 333 -11.39 26.48 7.75
C ALA A 333 -12.58 26.36 6.78
N ALA A 334 -12.39 25.72 5.61
CA ALA A 334 -13.47 25.45 4.68
C ALA A 334 -14.54 24.52 5.26
N ALA A 335 -14.12 23.50 6.02
CA ALA A 335 -15.04 22.56 6.68
C ALA A 335 -15.88 23.24 7.77
N ILE A 336 -15.30 24.16 8.54
CA ILE A 336 -16.03 24.96 9.53
C ILE A 336 -17.02 25.90 8.83
N HIS A 337 -16.61 26.53 7.71
CA HIS A 337 -17.45 27.48 6.98
C HIS A 337 -18.69 26.83 6.37
N LEU A 338 -18.51 25.68 5.70
CA LEU A 338 -19.59 25.01 4.97
C LEU A 338 -20.40 24.04 5.84
N GLY A 339 -19.82 23.55 6.95
CA GLY A 339 -20.50 22.65 7.88
C GLY A 339 -20.98 21.35 7.24
N GLY A 340 -21.83 20.62 7.98
CA GLY A 340 -22.61 19.48 7.47
C GLY A 340 -21.78 18.31 6.91
N GLY A 341 -20.48 18.24 7.21
CA GLY A 341 -19.60 17.20 6.67
C GLY A 341 -19.27 17.32 5.17
N THR A 342 -19.66 18.40 4.49
CA THR A 342 -19.42 18.60 3.04
C THR A 342 -17.95 18.45 2.65
N MET A 343 -17.06 18.85 3.56
CA MET A 343 -15.60 18.86 3.40
C MET A 343 -14.88 17.64 4.00
N SER A 344 -15.59 16.63 4.53
CA SER A 344 -14.99 15.47 5.20
C SER A 344 -13.95 14.74 4.35
N ALA A 345 -14.20 14.61 3.05
CA ALA A 345 -13.31 13.94 2.11
C ALA A 345 -11.98 14.69 1.94
N LEU A 346 -12.01 16.03 1.87
CA LEU A 346 -10.79 16.85 1.85
C LEU A 346 -10.05 16.79 3.19
N VAL A 347 -10.78 16.76 4.31
CA VAL A 347 -10.14 16.60 5.63
C VAL A 347 -9.37 15.28 5.68
N GLY A 348 -9.94 14.21 5.15
CA GLY A 348 -9.24 12.93 5.01
C GLY A 348 -8.00 12.99 4.15
N LEU A 349 -8.03 13.78 3.07
CA LEU A 349 -6.88 14.00 2.20
C LEU A 349 -5.75 14.74 2.94
N ALA A 350 -6.08 15.82 3.66
CA ALA A 350 -5.12 16.58 4.45
C ALA A 350 -4.51 15.75 5.60
N VAL A 351 -5.34 14.93 6.25
CA VAL A 351 -4.91 13.97 7.27
C VAL A 351 -4.03 12.87 6.66
N ALA A 352 -4.29 12.42 5.43
CA ALA A 352 -3.47 11.42 4.75
C ALA A 352 -2.02 11.87 4.55
N ASP A 353 -1.79 13.15 4.25
CA ASP A 353 -0.44 13.71 4.10
C ASP A 353 0.38 13.57 5.39
N THR A 354 -0.26 13.54 6.56
CA THR A 354 0.42 13.31 7.84
C THR A 354 1.00 11.89 7.94
N LEU A 355 0.34 10.88 7.35
CA LEU A 355 0.86 9.50 7.29
C LEU A 355 2.12 9.38 6.44
N LEU A 356 2.29 10.26 5.47
CA LEU A 356 3.43 10.21 4.55
C LEU A 356 4.70 10.79 5.19
N TRP A 357 4.57 11.87 5.97
CA TRP A 357 5.71 12.69 6.38
C TRP A 357 5.99 12.67 7.88
N LEU A 358 5.01 12.37 8.75
CA LEU A 358 5.28 12.22 10.18
C LEU A 358 5.89 10.84 10.49
N PRO A 359 6.79 10.77 11.49
CA PRO A 359 7.25 9.49 12.03
C PRO A 359 6.07 8.62 12.47
N ALA A 360 6.18 7.30 12.30
CA ALA A 360 5.08 6.36 12.59
C ALA A 360 4.51 6.47 14.02
N ARG A 361 5.36 6.82 15.00
CA ARG A 361 4.96 7.06 16.39
C ARG A 361 3.96 8.22 16.57
N TRP A 362 3.96 9.17 15.63
CA TRP A 362 3.09 10.36 15.67
C TRP A 362 1.97 10.31 14.64
N SER A 363 2.20 9.69 13.48
CA SER A 363 1.22 9.68 12.41
C SER A 363 -0.07 8.93 12.77
N VAL A 364 0.02 7.78 13.45
CA VAL A 364 -1.17 7.02 13.88
C VAL A 364 -2.00 7.78 14.92
N PRO A 365 -1.42 8.34 16.00
CA PRO A 365 -2.17 9.20 16.92
C PRO A 365 -2.82 10.40 16.23
N VAL A 366 -2.12 11.08 15.31
CA VAL A 366 -2.67 12.25 14.60
C VAL A 366 -3.87 11.86 13.73
N VAL A 367 -3.80 10.75 13.01
CA VAL A 367 -4.93 10.23 12.23
C VAL A 367 -6.10 9.85 13.13
N ALA A 368 -5.83 9.19 14.28
CA ALA A 368 -6.86 8.82 15.23
C ALA A 368 -7.56 10.05 15.84
N VAL A 369 -6.78 11.08 16.23
CA VAL A 369 -7.33 12.36 16.72
C VAL A 369 -8.13 13.06 15.64
N GLY A 370 -7.64 13.08 14.39
CA GLY A 370 -8.38 13.64 13.25
C GLY A 370 -9.71 12.92 13.01
N ALA A 371 -9.72 11.58 13.07
CA ALA A 371 -10.93 10.77 12.94
C ALA A 371 -11.94 11.08 14.05
N VAL A 372 -11.49 11.20 15.30
CA VAL A 372 -12.34 11.57 16.44
C VAL A 372 -12.88 12.99 16.28
N ALA A 373 -12.03 13.95 15.88
CA ALA A 373 -12.42 15.34 15.68
C ALA A 373 -13.46 15.48 14.56
N VAL A 374 -13.30 14.76 13.44
CA VAL A 374 -14.31 14.72 12.37
C VAL A 374 -15.61 14.11 12.88
N GLY A 375 -15.56 12.96 13.55
CA GLY A 375 -16.74 12.32 14.11
C GLY A 375 -17.48 13.20 15.12
N PHE A 376 -16.75 13.89 16.00
CA PHE A 376 -17.33 14.83 16.96
C PHE A 376 -17.91 16.06 16.27
N GLY A 377 -17.19 16.64 15.30
CA GLY A 377 -17.66 17.78 14.52
C GLY A 377 -18.95 17.49 13.78
N LEU A 378 -19.09 16.28 13.20
CA LEU A 378 -20.32 15.86 12.53
C LEU A 378 -21.51 15.75 13.48
N ARG A 379 -21.30 15.31 14.74
CA ARG A 379 -22.37 15.27 15.75
C ARG A 379 -22.91 16.65 16.14
N LEU A 380 -22.16 17.71 15.90
CA LEU A 380 -22.64 19.08 16.10
C LEU A 380 -23.66 19.50 15.03
N TYR A 381 -23.82 18.72 13.96
CA TYR A 381 -24.79 18.92 12.89
C TYR A 381 -25.85 17.81 12.95
N PRO A 382 -26.90 17.94 13.79
CA PRO A 382 -27.90 16.88 14.00
C PRO A 382 -28.67 16.48 12.74
N GLU A 383 -28.75 17.37 11.74
CA GLU A 383 -29.35 17.06 10.43
C GLU A 383 -28.54 16.04 9.61
N SER A 384 -27.27 15.80 9.99
CA SER A 384 -26.37 14.81 9.36
C SER A 384 -26.44 13.42 10.01
N GLY A 385 -27.32 13.22 10.99
CA GLY A 385 -27.33 12.06 11.87
C GLY A 385 -27.32 10.71 11.15
N GLY A 386 -26.43 9.81 11.59
CA GLY A 386 -26.30 8.46 11.04
C GLY A 386 -25.18 8.29 10.01
N TYR A 387 -24.60 9.38 9.48
CA TYR A 387 -23.50 9.33 8.52
C TYR A 387 -22.10 9.46 9.16
N GLU A 388 -21.98 9.64 10.47
CA GLU A 388 -20.69 9.94 11.11
C GLU A 388 -19.71 8.77 10.97
N LEU A 389 -20.20 7.54 11.16
CA LEU A 389 -19.40 6.33 10.99
C LEU A 389 -18.91 6.19 9.55
N TYR A 390 -19.79 6.43 8.57
CA TYR A 390 -19.45 6.42 7.15
C TYR A 390 -18.35 7.45 6.82
N GLN A 391 -18.48 8.68 7.33
CA GLN A 391 -17.54 9.76 7.04
C GLN A 391 -16.16 9.50 7.67
N VAL A 392 -16.13 9.07 8.93
CA VAL A 392 -14.88 8.73 9.62
C VAL A 392 -14.20 7.53 8.94
N ALA A 393 -14.97 6.51 8.59
CA ALA A 393 -14.44 5.33 7.92
C ALA A 393 -13.95 5.65 6.49
N SER A 394 -14.67 6.50 5.75
CA SER A 394 -14.24 6.97 4.43
C SER A 394 -12.95 7.80 4.51
N MET A 395 -12.84 8.67 5.51
CA MET A 395 -11.63 9.45 5.81
C MET A 395 -10.41 8.55 6.05
N LEU A 396 -10.56 7.56 6.93
CA LEU A 396 -9.50 6.58 7.22
C LEU A 396 -9.15 5.74 5.99
N GLY A 397 -10.15 5.31 5.23
CA GLY A 397 -9.96 4.57 4.00
C GLY A 397 -9.17 5.34 2.95
N LEU A 398 -9.48 6.64 2.80
CA LEU A 398 -8.75 7.52 1.90
C LEU A 398 -7.29 7.68 2.32
N ALA A 399 -7.04 7.89 3.62
CA ALA A 399 -5.70 8.03 4.16
C ALA A 399 -4.84 6.77 3.92
N VAL A 400 -5.44 5.59 4.10
CA VAL A 400 -4.80 4.30 3.79
C VAL A 400 -4.51 4.16 2.29
N GLY A 401 -5.43 4.57 1.41
CA GLY A 401 -5.24 4.50 -0.04
C GLY A 401 -4.13 5.43 -0.54
N VAL A 402 -4.10 6.69 -0.08
CA VAL A 402 -3.01 7.63 -0.37
C VAL A 402 -1.67 7.07 0.11
N PHE A 403 -1.61 6.54 1.33
CA PHE A 403 -0.41 5.88 1.85
C PHE A 403 0.06 4.73 0.94
N ALA A 404 -0.87 3.86 0.53
CA ALA A 404 -0.56 2.71 -0.32
C ALA A 404 -0.01 3.13 -1.69
N PHE A 405 -0.64 4.10 -2.35
CA PHE A 405 -0.20 4.58 -3.66
C PHE A 405 1.17 5.26 -3.62
N ASN A 406 1.48 5.97 -2.53
CA ASN A 406 2.78 6.60 -2.33
C ASN A 406 3.91 5.57 -2.10
N ARG A 407 3.64 4.50 -1.35
CA ARG A 407 4.64 3.44 -1.07
C ARG A 407 4.83 2.45 -2.21
N PHE A 408 3.89 2.43 -3.16
CA PHE A 408 3.90 1.48 -4.27
C PHE A 408 5.17 1.56 -5.16
N PRO A 409 5.61 2.74 -5.65
CA PRO A 409 6.82 2.84 -6.48
C PRO A 409 8.10 2.45 -5.72
N GLU A 410 8.20 2.83 -4.43
CA GLU A 410 9.34 2.48 -3.58
C GLU A 410 9.48 0.96 -3.44
N ALA A 411 8.38 0.26 -3.13
CA ALA A 411 8.36 -1.19 -3.02
C ALA A 411 8.71 -1.87 -4.35
N ALA A 412 8.17 -1.38 -5.46
CA ALA A 412 8.47 -1.91 -6.80
C ALA A 412 9.92 -1.66 -7.24
N GLY A 413 10.49 -0.51 -6.90
CA GLY A 413 11.91 -0.18 -7.11
C GLY A 413 12.83 -1.12 -6.35
N ARG A 414 12.58 -1.32 -5.05
CA ARG A 414 13.35 -2.24 -4.19
C ARG A 414 13.34 -3.66 -4.75
N LEU A 415 12.17 -4.20 -5.10
CA LEU A 415 12.07 -5.55 -5.67
C LEU A 415 12.89 -5.71 -6.96
N ARG A 416 12.85 -4.71 -7.86
CA ARG A 416 13.65 -4.73 -9.09
C ARG A 416 15.15 -4.72 -8.79
N GLY A 417 15.60 -3.89 -7.84
CA GLY A 417 16.98 -3.86 -7.39
C GLY A 417 17.45 -5.21 -6.86
N LEU A 418 16.65 -5.86 -6.01
CA LEU A 418 16.97 -7.19 -5.47
C LEU A 418 17.00 -8.27 -6.55
N ARG A 419 16.04 -8.29 -7.48
CA ARG A 419 16.06 -9.25 -8.60
C ARG A 419 17.30 -9.09 -9.47
N ARG A 420 17.74 -7.85 -9.72
CA ARG A 420 19.00 -7.57 -10.43
C ARG A 420 20.23 -8.02 -9.63
N GLN A 421 20.20 -7.97 -8.30
CA GLN A 421 21.28 -8.52 -7.47
C GLN A 421 21.28 -10.05 -7.53
N VAL A 422 20.13 -10.71 -7.39
CA VAL A 422 20.03 -12.18 -7.47
C VAL A 422 20.55 -12.68 -8.81
N ALA A 423 20.14 -12.04 -9.91
CA ALA A 423 20.59 -12.40 -11.25
C ALA A 423 22.09 -12.14 -11.51
N ARG A 424 22.75 -11.30 -10.70
CA ARG A 424 24.20 -11.07 -10.76
C ARG A 424 24.99 -12.06 -9.91
N SER A 425 24.37 -12.61 -8.86
CA SER A 425 25.00 -13.53 -7.90
C SER A 425 24.78 -15.01 -8.23
N ALA A 426 23.83 -15.32 -9.12
CA ALA A 426 23.59 -16.65 -9.69
C ALA A 426 24.37 -16.80 -11.00
#